data_AF-A0A8H9TCC2-F1
#
_entry.id   AF-A0A8H9TCC2-F1
#
_cell.length_a   1.000
_cell.length_b   1.000
_cell.length_c   1.000
_cell.angle_alpha   90.00
_cell.angle_beta   90.00
_cell.angle_gamma   90.00
#
_symmetry.space_group_name_H-M   'P 1'
#
loop_
_entity.id
_entity.type
_entity.pdbx_description
1 polymer ?
#
loop_
_entity_poly.entity_id
_entity_poly.type
_entity_poly.pdbx_seq_one_letter_code
_entity_poly.pdbx_strand_id
1 'polypeptide(L)' 'MTDKSPAPTGSGCTNTSCCPPPQSPVTRDAPKVGRNDPCVCGNGRKYKKCCGKNA' A
#
# COMPACT_ATOMS: atom_id res chain seq x y z
N MET A 1 37.57 12.59 -9.52
CA MET A 1 37.03 13.72 -10.28
C MET A 1 36.21 13.14 -11.42
N THR A 2 34.90 13.28 -11.32
CA THR A 2 33.89 13.11 -12.37
C THR A 2 33.95 11.84 -13.24
N ASP A 3 33.18 10.82 -12.87
CA ASP A 3 32.04 10.46 -13.71
C ASP A 3 30.96 9.77 -12.86
N LYS A 4 29.91 10.53 -12.58
CA LYS A 4 28.70 10.08 -11.88
C LYS A 4 27.72 9.70 -12.98
N SER A 5 27.93 8.54 -13.60
CA SER A 5 27.04 7.99 -14.63
C SER A 5 25.60 7.92 -14.10
N PRO A 6 24.63 8.63 -14.73
CA PRO A 6 23.23 8.51 -14.35
C PRO A 6 22.68 7.17 -14.83
N ALA A 7 21.92 6.50 -13.98
CA ALA A 7 21.18 5.28 -14.33
C ALA A 7 20.31 5.51 -15.59
N PRO A 8 20.15 4.51 -16.46
CA PRO A 8 19.18 4.60 -17.54
C PRO A 8 17.77 4.65 -16.93
N THR A 9 17.17 5.83 -16.87
CA THR A 9 15.72 5.99 -16.71
C THR A 9 15.06 5.51 -17.99
N GLY A 10 14.89 4.19 -18.10
CA GLY A 10 14.37 3.55 -19.31
C GLY A 10 13.83 2.18 -18.98
N SER A 11 12.78 2.13 -18.15
CA SER A 11 11.95 0.95 -17.97
C SER A 11 11.22 0.62 -19.29
N GLY A 12 11.91 -0.07 -20.18
CA GLY A 12 11.37 -0.63 -21.42
C GLY A 12 10.95 -2.08 -21.24
N CYS A 13 9.95 -2.35 -20.40
CA CYS A 13 9.24 -3.63 -20.46
C CYS A 13 8.04 -3.46 -21.41
N THR A 14 8.23 -3.80 -22.69
CA THR A 14 7.20 -3.71 -23.74
C THR A 14 6.23 -4.90 -23.73
N ASN A 15 6.44 -5.88 -22.85
CA ASN A 15 5.54 -7.01 -22.70
C ASN A 15 4.50 -6.73 -21.60
N THR A 16 3.23 -6.64 -22.00
CA THR A 16 2.11 -6.40 -21.07
C THR A 16 1.91 -7.55 -20.07
N SER A 17 2.58 -8.68 -20.26
CA SER A 17 2.57 -9.82 -19.34
C SER A 17 3.28 -9.54 -18.02
N CYS A 18 4.20 -8.57 -17.96
CA CYS A 18 4.97 -8.24 -16.76
C CYS A 18 4.56 -6.92 -16.10
N CYS A 19 3.69 -6.13 -16.74
CA CYS A 19 3.18 -4.87 -16.19
C CYS A 19 1.67 -4.78 -16.46
N PRO A 20 0.81 -5.10 -15.47
CA PRO A 20 -0.63 -4.91 -15.63
C PRO A 20 -0.94 -3.42 -15.79
N PRO A 21 -1.98 -3.05 -16.56
CA PRO A 21 -2.37 -1.65 -16.75
C PRO A 21 -2.66 -0.98 -15.40
N PRO A 22 -2.42 0.33 -15.27
CA PRO A 22 -2.66 1.06 -14.03
C PRO A 22 -4.14 0.90 -13.63
N GLN A 23 -4.39 0.27 -12.48
CA GLN A 23 -5.74 0.18 -11.93
C GLN A 23 -6.13 1.52 -11.32
N SER A 24 -7.39 1.93 -11.51
CA SER A 24 -7.94 3.11 -10.86
C SER A 24 -7.90 2.95 -9.34
N PRO A 25 -7.55 3.98 -8.56
CA PRO A 25 -7.49 3.89 -7.11
C PRO A 25 -8.88 3.58 -6.53
N VAL A 26 -8.97 2.55 -5.69
CA VAL A 26 -10.19 2.24 -4.94
C VAL A 26 -10.28 3.18 -3.74
N THR A 27 -11.25 4.10 -3.77
CA THR A 27 -11.60 4.93 -2.62
C THR A 27 -12.33 4.06 -1.61
N ARG A 28 -11.91 4.11 -0.33
CA ARG A 28 -12.62 3.43 0.76
C ARG A 28 -13.69 4.38 1.29
N ASP A 29 -14.93 3.92 1.40
CA ASP A 29 -16.00 4.68 2.03
C ASP A 29 -15.79 4.86 3.54
N ALA A 30 -15.10 3.91 4.17
CA ALA A 30 -14.82 3.93 5.60
C ALA A 30 -13.46 4.59 5.93
N PRO A 31 -13.38 5.35 7.03
CA PRO A 31 -12.12 5.91 7.51
C PRO A 31 -11.13 4.79 7.83
N LYS A 32 -9.85 5.02 7.54
CA LYS A 32 -8.76 4.11 7.95
C LYS A 32 -8.73 4.04 9.48
N VAL A 33 -9.15 2.91 10.03
CA VAL A 33 -9.00 2.64 11.46
C VAL A 33 -7.52 2.61 11.81
N GLY A 34 -7.10 3.49 12.73
CA GLY A 34 -5.73 3.50 13.20
C GLY A 34 -5.44 2.27 14.05
N ARG A 35 -4.18 1.84 14.05
CA ARG A 35 -3.73 0.65 14.80
C ARG A 35 -4.05 0.75 16.31
N ASN A 36 -4.13 1.96 16.86
CA ASN A 36 -4.42 2.21 18.28
C ASN A 36 -5.89 2.54 18.59
N ASP A 37 -6.72 2.78 17.58
CA ASP A 37 -8.13 3.13 17.73
C ASP A 37 -8.95 1.97 18.29
N PRO A 38 -10.14 2.24 18.89
CA PRO A 38 -11.08 1.19 19.24
C PRO A 38 -11.42 0.32 18.02
N CYS A 39 -11.47 -0.99 18.21
CA CYS A 39 -11.85 -1.94 17.17
C CYS A 39 -13.30 -1.70 16.73
N VAL A 40 -13.51 -1.57 15.42
CA VAL A 40 -14.85 -1.48 14.80
C VAL A 40 -15.74 -2.70 15.06
N CYS A 41 -15.16 -3.79 15.57
CA CYS A 41 -15.86 -4.99 16.00
C CYS A 41 -16.62 -4.84 17.35
N GLY A 42 -16.48 -3.70 18.04
CA GLY A 42 -17.28 -3.40 19.24
C GLY A 42 -16.83 -4.05 20.55
N ASN A 43 -15.67 -4.72 20.55
CA ASN A 43 -15.18 -5.42 21.75
C ASN A 43 -14.43 -4.53 22.76
N GLY A 44 -14.38 -3.21 22.53
CA GLY A 44 -13.68 -2.23 23.38
C GLY A 44 -12.14 -2.35 23.37
N ARG A 45 -11.55 -3.25 22.58
CA ARG A 45 -10.09 -3.42 22.48
C ARG A 45 -9.55 -2.55 21.35
N LYS A 46 -8.27 -2.16 21.44
CA LYS A 46 -7.56 -1.48 20.35
C LYS A 46 -7.50 -2.37 19.10
N TYR A 47 -7.62 -1.79 17.90
CA TYR A 47 -7.61 -2.50 16.62
C TYR A 47 -6.42 -3.46 16.50
N LYS A 48 -5.21 -3.04 16.86
CA LYS A 48 -3.99 -3.90 16.87
C LYS A 48 -4.01 -5.12 17.76
N LYS A 49 -4.88 -5.14 18.78
CA LYS A 49 -5.02 -6.26 19.72
C LYS A 49 -6.24 -7.12 19.37
N CYS A 50 -6.97 -6.79 18.30
CA CYS A 50 -8.14 -7.52 17.83
C CYS A 50 -8.04 -7.77 16.31
N CYS A 51 -8.91 -7.17 15.49
CA CYS A 51 -8.95 -7.41 14.03
C CYS A 51 -7.62 -7.10 13.33
N GLY A 52 -6.87 -6.11 13.81
CA GLY A 52 -5.55 -5.73 13.28
C GLY A 52 -4.38 -6.49 13.89
N LYS A 53 -4.61 -7.62 14.59
CA LYS A 53 -3.53 -8.39 15.21
C LYS A 53 -2.71 -9.20 14.19
N ASN A 54 -3.33 -9.60 13.08
CA ASN A 54 -2.71 -10.38 12.00
C ASN A 54 -2.93 -9.74 10.60
N ALA A 55 -3.34 -8.47 10.57
CA ALA A 55 -3.60 -7.73 9.33
C ALA A 55 -2.36 -6.98 8.84
#